data_AF-W5SMW2-F1
#
_entry.id   AF-W5SMW2-F1
#
_cell.length_a   1.000
_cell.length_b   1.000
_cell.length_c   1.000
_cell.angle_alpha   90.00
_cell.angle_beta   90.00
_cell.angle_gamma   90.00
#
_symmetry.space_group_name_H-M   'P 1'
#
loop_
_entity.id
_entity.type
_entity.pdbx_description
1 polymer ?
#
loop_
_entity_poly.entity_id
_entity_poly.type
_entity_poly.pdbx_seq_one_letter_code
_entity_poly.pdbx_strand_id
1 'polypeptide(L)'
;MNTIKVIMGNLNVNTLYIEDRDDIKGAGSLTREYVRLRDNMPNYFRIAPTRPKTNKHARIVSLLTPFTYNKMHLLDYSSRSAFSDIYSYNGDGKVHDDALDALSAAYLIMSLNYRDRIRHFTKFTFI
;
A
#
# COMPACT_ATOMS: atom_id res chain seq x y z
N MET A 1 2.85 -15.58 -3.36
CA MET A 1 2.02 -15.48 -4.59
C MET A 1 0.56 -15.92 -4.42
N ASN A 2 0.26 -17.14 -3.95
CA ASN A 2 -1.12 -17.67 -3.96
C ASN A 2 -2.15 -16.80 -3.22
N THR A 3 -1.84 -16.32 -2.01
CA THR A 3 -2.74 -15.46 -1.24
C THR A 3 -3.06 -14.14 -1.96
N ILE A 4 -2.05 -13.52 -2.58
CA ILE A 4 -2.25 -12.26 -3.31
C ILE A 4 -3.09 -12.50 -4.55
N LYS A 5 -2.88 -13.60 -5.29
CA LYS A 5 -3.73 -13.98 -6.43
C LYS A 5 -5.19 -14.15 -6.01
N VAL A 6 -5.45 -14.80 -4.87
CA VAL A 6 -6.79 -14.97 -4.30
C VAL A 6 -7.40 -13.62 -3.93
N ILE A 7 -6.65 -12.73 -3.26
CA ILE A 7 -7.11 -11.38 -2.90
C ILE A 7 -7.45 -10.56 -4.16
N MET A 8 -6.54 -10.55 -5.13
CA MET A 8 -6.71 -9.77 -6.37
C MET A 8 -7.89 -10.27 -7.20
N GLY A 9 -8.13 -11.59 -7.24
CA GLY A 9 -9.29 -12.18 -7.93
C GLY A 9 -10.61 -11.93 -7.20
N ASN A 10 -10.63 -12.05 -5.87
CA ASN A 10 -11.87 -11.97 -5.09
C ASN A 10 -12.32 -10.54 -4.78
N LEU A 11 -11.39 -9.58 -4.68
CA LEU A 11 -11.72 -8.20 -4.29
C LEU A 11 -11.91 -7.24 -5.46
N ASN A 12 -11.95 -7.75 -6.71
CA ASN A 12 -12.10 -6.95 -7.92
C ASN A 12 -11.17 -5.71 -7.92
N VAL A 13 -9.88 -5.94 -7.64
CA VAL A 13 -8.91 -4.85 -7.48
C VAL A 13 -8.84 -4.04 -8.77
N ASN A 14 -9.06 -2.72 -8.70
CA ASN A 14 -8.98 -1.85 -9.87
C ASN A 14 -7.55 -1.33 -10.13
N THR A 15 -6.83 -1.02 -9.04
CA THR A 15 -5.50 -0.42 -9.08
C THR A 15 -4.66 -0.96 -7.93
N LEU A 16 -3.45 -1.43 -8.26
CA LEU A 16 -2.42 -1.82 -7.31
C LEU A 16 -1.33 -0.74 -7.27
N TYR A 17 -1.14 -0.12 -6.11
CA TYR A 17 -0.05 0.82 -5.87
C TYR A 17 1.16 0.06 -5.30
N ILE A 18 2.35 0.28 -5.88
CA ILE A 18 3.56 -0.46 -5.50
C ILE A 18 4.63 0.55 -5.09
N GLU A 19 5.08 0.48 -3.83
CA GLU A 19 6.27 1.18 -3.40
C GLU A 19 7.51 0.34 -3.69
N ASP A 20 8.04 0.49 -4.91
CA ASP A 20 9.29 -0.11 -5.35
C ASP A 20 10.40 0.91 -5.08
N ARG A 21 10.95 0.88 -3.85
CA ARG A 21 11.71 1.99 -3.21
C ARG A 21 12.77 2.65 -4.13
N ASP A 22 13.39 1.87 -5.02
CA ASP A 22 14.44 2.32 -5.92
C ASP A 22 13.98 2.57 -7.38
N ASP A 23 12.77 2.16 -7.76
CA ASP A 23 12.29 2.28 -9.15
C ASP A 23 10.81 2.69 -9.25
N ILE A 24 10.60 4.00 -9.30
CA ILE A 24 9.29 4.61 -9.55
C ILE A 24 8.92 4.67 -11.04
N LYS A 25 9.79 4.22 -11.95
CA LYS A 25 9.53 4.16 -13.39
C LYS A 25 8.83 2.86 -13.79
N GLY A 26 8.68 1.94 -12.84
CA GLY A 26 7.99 0.67 -13.00
C GLY A 26 8.86 -0.44 -13.59
N ALA A 27 10.17 -0.23 -13.64
CA ALA A 27 11.14 -1.27 -14.01
C ALA A 27 11.75 -1.94 -12.77
N GLY A 28 11.21 -1.71 -11.57
CA GLY A 28 11.67 -2.37 -10.36
C GLY A 28 11.27 -3.85 -10.32
N SER A 29 11.99 -4.63 -9.50
CA SER A 29 11.79 -6.08 -9.41
C SER A 29 10.38 -6.41 -8.93
N LEU A 30 9.89 -5.69 -7.92
CA LEU A 30 8.56 -5.89 -7.35
C LEU A 30 7.48 -5.53 -8.37
N THR A 31 7.63 -4.40 -9.05
CA THR A 31 6.69 -3.99 -10.10
C THR A 31 6.58 -5.03 -11.20
N ARG A 32 7.71 -5.53 -11.71
CA ARG A 32 7.73 -6.57 -12.76
C ARG A 32 7.07 -7.87 -12.31
N GLU A 33 7.26 -8.27 -11.06
CA GLU A 33 6.62 -9.46 -10.49
C GLU A 33 5.09 -9.33 -10.50
N TYR A 34 4.57 -8.17 -10.11
CA TYR A 34 3.13 -7.91 -10.13
C TYR A 34 2.55 -7.73 -11.54
N VAL A 35 3.31 -7.18 -12.49
CA VAL A 35 2.93 -7.17 -13.91
C VAL A 35 2.79 -8.61 -14.41
N ARG A 36 3.78 -9.47 -14.17
CA ARG A 36 3.69 -10.89 -14.54
C ARG A 36 2.53 -11.59 -13.85
N LEU A 37 2.24 -11.28 -12.59
CA LEU A 37 1.10 -11.83 -11.88
C LEU A 37 -0.21 -11.44 -12.57
N ARG A 38 -0.40 -10.15 -12.88
CA ARG A 38 -1.56 -9.63 -13.60
C ARG A 38 -1.75 -10.32 -14.96
N ASP A 39 -0.66 -10.45 -15.73
CA ASP A 39 -0.71 -11.05 -17.07
C ASP A 39 -1.12 -12.55 -17.03
N ASN A 40 -0.99 -13.20 -15.86
CA ASN A 40 -1.43 -14.57 -15.60
C ASN A 40 -2.76 -14.65 -14.81
N MET A 41 -3.53 -13.56 -14.79
CA MET A 41 -4.84 -13.47 -14.14
C MET A 41 -5.94 -13.11 -15.13
N PRO A 42 -7.18 -13.61 -14.92
CA PRO A 42 -8.30 -13.30 -15.80
C PRO A 42 -8.82 -11.86 -15.63
N ASN A 43 -8.59 -11.25 -14.46
CA ASN A 43 -9.03 -9.90 -14.14
C ASN A 43 -7.89 -8.88 -14.35
N TYR A 44 -8.19 -7.82 -15.10
CA TYR A 44 -7.25 -6.73 -15.34
C TYR A 44 -7.30 -5.70 -14.21
N PHE A 45 -6.13 -5.25 -13.77
CA PHE A 45 -5.96 -4.13 -12.85
C PHE A 45 -4.78 -3.25 -13.26
N ARG A 46 -4.86 -1.95 -12.98
CA ARG A 46 -3.76 -1.02 -13.25
C ARG A 46 -2.68 -1.19 -12.20
N ILE A 47 -1.42 -1.04 -12.58
CA ILE A 47 -0.31 -1.00 -11.64
C ILE A 47 0.26 0.41 -11.62
N ALA A 48 0.45 0.97 -10.43
CA ALA A 48 0.98 2.31 -10.23
C ALA A 48 2.18 2.26 -9.26
N PRO A 49 3.42 2.21 -9.80
CA PRO A 49 4.61 2.46 -9.01
C PRO A 49 4.48 3.84 -8.34
N THR A 50 4.74 3.88 -7.04
CA THR A 50 4.52 5.05 -6.20
C THR A 50 5.68 5.23 -5.24
N ARG A 51 5.91 6.47 -4.84
CA ARG A 51 6.82 6.79 -3.73
C ARG A 51 6.22 7.94 -2.93
N PRO A 52 5.92 7.71 -1.63
CA PRO A 52 5.53 8.79 -0.74
C PRO A 52 6.62 9.87 -0.66
N LYS A 53 6.23 11.14 -0.74
CA LYS A 53 7.07 12.31 -0.46
C LYS A 53 6.97 12.76 0.99
N THR A 54 5.81 12.51 1.61
CA THR A 54 5.56 12.88 3.00
C THR A 54 6.48 12.11 3.94
N ASN A 55 6.75 12.64 5.13
CA ASN A 55 7.49 11.91 6.15
C ASN A 55 6.72 10.65 6.59
N LYS A 56 7.42 9.53 6.77
CA LYS A 56 6.84 8.23 7.16
C LYS A 56 6.06 8.31 8.47
N HIS A 57 6.66 8.88 9.52
CA HIS A 57 6.01 9.02 10.82
C HIS A 57 4.73 9.86 10.72
N ALA A 58 4.76 10.98 9.98
CA ALA A 58 3.56 11.80 9.78
C ALA A 58 2.41 11.04 9.08
N ARG A 59 2.73 10.16 8.11
CA ARG A 59 1.71 9.29 7.49
C ARG A 59 1.16 8.28 8.48
N ILE A 60 2.01 7.64 9.27
CA ILE A 60 1.57 6.65 10.28
C ILE A 60 0.66 7.31 11.32
N VAL A 61 1.03 8.50 11.82
CA VAL A 61 0.21 9.28 12.76
C VAL A 61 -1.17 9.61 12.17
N SER A 62 -1.29 9.78 10.85
CA SER A 62 -2.59 10.03 10.20
C SER A 62 -3.59 8.87 10.33
N LEU A 63 -3.11 7.66 10.66
CA LEU A 63 -3.95 6.48 10.91
C LEU A 63 -4.59 6.48 12.31
N LEU A 64 -4.12 7.31 13.26
CA LEU A 64 -4.67 7.35 14.61
C LEU A 64 -6.17 7.66 14.60
N THR A 65 -6.59 8.66 13.84
CA THR A 65 -8.01 9.06 13.72
C THR A 65 -8.88 7.92 13.17
N PRO A 66 -8.60 7.32 12.00
CA PRO A 66 -9.45 6.26 11.48
C PRO A 66 -9.47 4.99 12.36
N PHE A 67 -8.38 4.66 13.06
CA PHE A 67 -8.41 3.56 14.04
C PHE A 67 -9.22 3.92 15.29
N THR A 68 -8.98 5.09 15.89
CA THR A 68 -9.65 5.51 17.14
C THR A 68 -11.16 5.63 16.99
N TYR A 69 -11.62 6.11 15.83
CA TYR A 69 -13.05 6.34 15.56
C TYR A 69 -13.70 5.23 14.73
N ASN A 70 -13.10 4.03 14.66
CA ASN A 70 -13.63 2.89 13.91
C ASN A 70 -14.03 3.22 12.45
N LYS A 71 -13.24 4.07 11.79
CA LYS A 71 -13.41 4.36 10.35
C LYS A 71 -12.57 3.45 9.46
N MET A 72 -11.75 2.59 10.05
CA MET A 72 -10.94 1.59 9.37
C MET A 72 -11.00 0.27 10.15
N HIS A 73 -11.28 -0.80 9.43
CA HIS A 73 -11.29 -2.16 9.97
C HIS A 73 -10.28 -3.01 9.19
N LEU A 74 -9.42 -3.71 9.92
CA LEU A 74 -8.53 -4.72 9.35
C LEU A 74 -9.28 -6.05 9.32
N LEU A 75 -9.36 -6.66 8.14
CA LEU A 75 -10.04 -7.94 7.99
C LEU A 75 -9.16 -9.09 8.49
N ASP A 76 -9.80 -10.12 9.05
CA ASP A 76 -9.15 -11.32 9.60
C ASP A 76 -8.42 -12.19 8.58
N TYR A 77 -8.50 -11.86 7.28
CA TYR A 77 -7.66 -12.44 6.23
C TYR A 77 -6.19 -12.00 6.31
N SER A 78 -5.88 -11.04 7.19
CA SER A 78 -4.53 -10.51 7.37
C SER A 78 -3.67 -11.47 8.19
N SER A 79 -2.37 -11.57 7.87
CA SER A 79 -1.48 -12.45 8.62
C SER A 79 -1.25 -11.94 10.05
N ARG A 80 -1.03 -12.86 10.99
CA ARG A 80 -0.62 -12.50 12.37
C ARG A 80 0.61 -11.59 12.39
N SER A 81 1.54 -11.77 11.44
CA SER A 81 2.71 -10.92 11.30
C SER A 81 2.35 -9.48 10.91
N ALA A 82 1.38 -9.27 10.00
CA ALA A 82 0.93 -7.93 9.63
C ALA A 82 0.23 -7.22 10.80
N PHE A 83 -0.57 -7.95 11.58
CA PHE A 83 -1.15 -7.41 12.81
C PHE A 83 -0.10 -7.04 13.84
N SER A 84 0.92 -7.90 14.04
CA SER A 84 2.03 -7.62 14.94
C SER A 84 2.78 -6.36 14.52
N ASP A 85 3.08 -6.21 13.22
CA ASP A 85 3.75 -5.05 12.64
C ASP A 85 2.95 -3.75 12.87
N ILE A 86 1.62 -3.79 12.65
CA ILE A 86 0.73 -2.66 12.87
C ILE A 86 0.62 -2.26 14.35
N TYR A 87 0.42 -3.23 15.25
CA TYR A 87 0.10 -2.95 16.65
C TYR A 87 1.33 -2.83 17.57
N SER A 88 2.51 -3.29 17.15
CA SER A 88 3.74 -3.19 17.94
C SER A 88 4.50 -1.87 17.72
N TYR A 89 4.08 -1.06 16.74
CA TYR A 89 4.73 0.20 16.41
C TYR A 89 4.63 1.20 17.57
N ASN A 90 5.80 1.66 18.05
CA ASN A 90 5.92 2.66 19.10
C ASN A 90 6.74 3.90 18.67
N GLY A 91 7.21 3.94 17.42
CA GLY A 91 8.01 5.04 16.87
C GLY A 91 9.50 5.05 17.23
N ASP A 92 10.03 4.03 17.92
CA ASP A 92 11.44 3.98 18.34
C ASP A 92 12.40 3.44 17.26
N GLY A 93 11.86 2.97 16.13
CA GLY A 93 12.63 2.43 15.01
C GLY A 93 13.21 1.03 15.23
N LYS A 94 12.82 0.31 16.29
CA LYS A 94 13.34 -1.02 16.64
C LYS A 94 12.47 -2.18 16.17
N VAL A 95 11.23 -1.90 15.79
CA VAL A 95 10.27 -2.89 15.29
C VAL A 95 10.04 -2.71 13.79
N HIS A 96 9.68 -3.80 13.13
CA HIS A 96 9.20 -3.74 11.74
C HIS A 96 7.90 -2.94 11.68
N ASP A 97 7.76 -2.17 10.60
CA ASP A 97 6.62 -1.28 10.36
C ASP A 97 6.22 -1.26 8.88
N ASP A 98 6.58 -2.29 8.11
CA ASP A 98 6.39 -2.32 6.66
C ASP A 98 4.89 -2.42 6.29
N ALA A 99 4.10 -3.20 7.05
CA ALA A 99 2.66 -3.29 6.85
C ALA A 99 1.96 -2.00 7.28
N LEU A 100 2.41 -1.40 8.39
CA LEU A 100 1.89 -0.12 8.86
C LEU A 100 2.22 1.03 7.90
N ASP A 101 3.42 1.05 7.33
CA ASP A 101 3.84 2.05 6.34
C ASP A 101 3.00 1.94 5.06
N ALA A 102 2.86 0.72 4.52
CA ALA A 102 2.02 0.45 3.36
C ALA A 102 0.56 0.86 3.60
N LEU A 103 0.01 0.55 4.78
CA LEU A 103 -1.34 0.97 5.18
C LEU A 103 -1.46 2.50 5.24
N SER A 104 -0.46 3.18 5.80
CA SER A 104 -0.44 4.64 5.89
C SER A 104 -0.41 5.32 4.52
N ALA A 105 0.36 4.75 3.58
CA ALA A 105 0.42 5.22 2.20
C ALA A 105 -0.91 4.98 1.48
N ALA A 106 -1.49 3.79 1.63
CA ALA A 106 -2.79 3.45 1.04
C ALA A 106 -3.90 4.37 1.54
N TYR A 107 -3.98 4.59 2.86
CA TYR A 107 -4.95 5.51 3.45
C TYR A 107 -4.80 6.92 2.90
N LEU A 108 -3.57 7.44 2.82
CA LEU A 108 -3.31 8.78 2.31
C LEU A 108 -3.68 8.92 0.82
N ILE A 109 -3.44 7.88 0.00
CA ILE A 109 -3.90 7.88 -1.41
C ILE A 109 -5.43 7.96 -1.46
N MET A 110 -6.12 7.19 -0.61
CA MET A 110 -7.58 7.13 -0.60
C MET A 110 -8.23 8.40 -0.05
N SER A 111 -7.62 9.05 0.96
CA SER A 111 -8.17 10.24 1.60
C SER A 111 -7.99 11.53 0.78
N LEU A 112 -7.09 11.53 -0.20
CA LEU A 112 -6.75 12.71 -0.99
C LEU A 112 -7.42 12.71 -2.36
N ASN A 113 -7.80 13.92 -2.81
CA ASN A 113 -8.17 14.16 -4.21
C ASN A 113 -6.93 14.09 -5.12
N TYR A 114 -7.15 14.01 -6.44
CA TYR A 114 -6.07 13.88 -7.41
C TYR A 114 -5.03 15.00 -7.35
N ARG A 115 -5.46 16.25 -7.15
CA ARG A 115 -4.55 17.42 -7.10
C ARG A 115 -3.62 17.35 -5.89
N ASP A 116 -4.15 16.92 -4.74
CA ASP A 116 -3.38 16.80 -3.51
C ASP A 116 -2.44 15.58 -3.51
N ARG A 117 -2.82 14.48 -4.17
CA ARG A 117 -1.93 13.30 -4.30
C ARG A 117 -0.56 13.66 -4.89
N ILE A 118 -0.47 14.59 -5.83
CA ILE A 118 0.79 15.03 -6.45
C ILE A 118 1.73 15.71 -5.43
N ARG A 119 1.19 16.29 -4.36
CA ARG A 119 1.98 16.89 -3.27
C ARG A 119 2.55 15.82 -2.35
N HIS A 120 1.79 14.75 -2.13
CA HIS A 120 2.13 13.69 -1.18
C HIS A 120 2.88 12.50 -1.78
N PHE A 121 2.82 12.33 -3.11
CA PHE A 121 3.44 11.23 -3.83
C PHE A 121 4.18 11.71 -5.08
N THR A 122 5.09 10.88 -5.57
CA THR A 122 5.58 11.01 -6.95
C THR A 122 4.43 10.86 -7.94
N LYS A 123 4.59 11.43 -9.14
CA LYS A 123 3.56 11.33 -10.19
C LYS A 123 3.32 9.85 -10.49
N PHE A 124 2.07 9.41 -10.40
CA PHE A 124 1.70 8.05 -10.78
C PHE A 124 1.78 7.88 -12.28
N THR A 125 2.48 6.82 -12.69
CA THR A 125 2.45 6.31 -14.06
C THR A 125 1.75 4.96 -13.99
N PHE A 126 0.68 4.80 -14.77
CA PHE A 126 -0.07 3.54 -14.78
C PHE A 126 0.47 2.62 -15.87
N ILE A 127 0.66 1.36 -15.50
CA ILE A 127 1.12 0.24 -16.34
C ILE A 127 0.01 -0.81 -16.38
#